data_AF-A0A8S9XZM8-F1
#
_entry.id   AF-A0A8S9XZM8-F1
#
_cell.length_a   1.000
_cell.length_b   1.000
_cell.length_c   1.000
_cell.angle_alpha   90.00
_cell.angle_beta   90.00
_cell.angle_gamma   90.00
#
_symmetry.space_group_name_H-M   'P 1'
#
loop_
_entity.id
_entity.type
_entity.pdbx_description
1 polymer ?
#
loop_
_entity_poly.entity_id
_entity_poly.type
_entity_poly.pdbx_seq_one_letter_code
_entity_poly.pdbx_strand_id
1 'polypeptide(L)'
;MAIGKLVRKPAADSLTWYNEPTLIHVLSRETGQLVRTYEAEPFGFFHTINQFEENGQVIIDVCAYKDLADLNRLTEQRIEKCQESMTFDEGIGRPLRYVCPIDPPQKDGNLVDLKGSTAKAVWCRGKIQVTAEILLQKNVDMPRIHYEKHNGKNYRYFYCFSSSCNSTMLIEKVDTETKTSKSWSEENAIPSEPVFVPNPRAE
;
A
#
# COMPACT_ATOMS: atom_id res chain seq x y z
N MET A 1 3.52 10.33 22.56
CA MET A 1 4.52 10.64 21.53
C MET A 1 5.90 10.21 22.02
N ALA A 2 6.66 9.42 21.25
CA ALA A 2 8.00 8.99 21.67
C ALA A 2 8.97 10.19 21.55
N ILE A 3 9.56 10.61 22.67
CA ILE A 3 10.50 11.74 22.72
C ILE A 3 11.92 11.18 22.67
N GLY A 4 12.72 11.64 21.72
CA GLY A 4 14.12 11.25 21.58
C GLY A 4 14.92 11.67 22.82
N LYS A 5 15.61 10.71 23.47
CA LYS A 5 16.39 10.96 24.69
C LYS A 5 17.53 11.97 24.53
N LEU A 6 18.05 12.13 23.31
CA LEU A 6 19.20 13.00 23.01
C LEU A 6 18.81 14.47 22.80
N VAL A 7 17.77 14.75 22.01
CA VAL A 7 17.44 16.11 21.56
C VAL A 7 16.13 16.63 22.17
N ARG A 8 15.40 15.79 22.92
CA ARG A 8 14.06 16.08 23.48
C ARG A 8 13.03 16.53 22.43
N LYS A 9 13.18 16.06 21.19
CA LYS A 9 12.23 16.27 20.09
C LYS A 9 11.44 14.99 19.78
N PRO A 10 10.22 15.09 19.23
CA PRO A 10 9.51 13.92 18.70
C PRO A 10 10.37 13.14 17.71
N ALA A 11 10.23 11.81 17.68
CA ALA A 11 10.95 10.99 16.68
C ALA A 11 10.63 11.40 15.23
N ALA A 12 9.41 11.88 14.96
CA ALA A 12 9.00 12.39 13.65
C ALA A 12 9.91 13.52 13.12
N ASP A 13 10.46 14.37 14.00
CA ASP A 13 11.37 15.46 13.62
C ASP A 13 12.71 14.94 13.04
N SER A 14 12.99 13.66 13.17
CA SER A 14 14.18 13.03 12.58
C SER A 14 13.93 12.46 11.16
N LEU A 15 12.69 12.52 10.68
CA LEU A 15 12.31 12.04 9.36
C LEU A 15 12.16 13.22 8.39
N THR A 16 12.91 13.18 7.30
CA THR A 16 12.86 14.18 6.22
C THR A 16 12.43 13.49 4.94
N TRP A 17 11.42 14.03 4.26
CA TRP A 17 11.03 13.56 2.94
C TRP A 17 12.01 14.09 1.88
N TYR A 18 12.56 13.17 1.10
CA TYR A 18 13.32 13.48 -0.10
C TYR A 18 12.52 13.00 -1.30
N ASN A 19 12.35 13.86 -2.32
CA ASN A 19 11.61 13.53 -3.54
C ASN A 19 12.46 12.67 -4.50
N GLU A 20 13.06 11.61 -3.96
CA GLU A 20 13.89 10.63 -4.65
C GLU A 20 13.10 9.34 -4.93
N PRO A 21 13.46 8.55 -5.96
CA PRO A 21 12.76 7.32 -6.28
C PRO A 21 12.67 6.37 -5.09
N THR A 22 11.50 5.76 -4.90
CA THR A 22 11.37 4.67 -3.93
C THR A 22 12.05 3.42 -4.48
N LEU A 23 13.04 2.90 -3.74
CA LEU A 23 13.73 1.67 -4.10
C LEU A 23 12.98 0.46 -3.55
N ILE A 24 12.71 -0.51 -4.42
CA ILE A 24 12.13 -1.81 -4.02
C ILE A 24 13.23 -2.85 -4.14
N HIS A 25 13.61 -3.46 -3.01
CA HIS A 25 14.63 -4.49 -2.95
C HIS A 25 13.99 -5.87 -2.80
N VAL A 26 14.29 -6.78 -3.73
CA VAL A 26 13.91 -8.19 -3.64
C VAL A 26 15.14 -8.98 -3.22
N LEU A 27 15.03 -9.65 -2.07
CA LEU A 27 16.07 -10.50 -1.51
C LEU A 27 15.59 -11.95 -1.50
N SER A 28 16.49 -12.89 -1.80
CA SER A 28 16.21 -14.31 -1.62
C SER A 28 16.16 -14.64 -0.14
N ARG A 29 15.05 -15.23 0.30
CA ARG A 29 14.89 -15.68 1.68
C ARG A 29 15.77 -16.90 2.00
N GLU A 30 16.11 -17.70 0.99
CA GLU A 30 16.94 -18.88 1.15
C GLU A 30 18.42 -18.52 1.31
N THR A 31 18.91 -17.57 0.51
CA THR A 31 20.34 -17.22 0.46
C THR A 31 20.69 -15.91 1.17
N GLY A 32 19.69 -15.09 1.50
CA GLY A 32 19.86 -13.74 2.03
C GLY A 32 20.44 -12.73 1.02
N GLN A 33 20.66 -13.14 -0.24
CA GLN A 33 21.27 -12.28 -1.25
C GLN A 33 20.26 -11.35 -1.91
N LEU A 34 20.71 -10.14 -2.24
CA LEU A 34 19.96 -9.22 -3.09
C LEU A 34 19.81 -9.83 -4.49
N VAL A 35 18.57 -10.05 -4.91
CA VAL A 35 18.24 -10.56 -6.24
C VAL A 35 18.13 -9.41 -7.22
N ARG A 36 17.37 -8.36 -6.86
CA ARG A 36 17.17 -7.19 -7.71
C ARG A 36 16.73 -5.96 -6.93
N THR A 37 17.05 -4.79 -7.47
CA THR A 37 16.51 -3.50 -7.05
C THR A 37 15.71 -2.88 -8.19
N TYR A 38 14.52 -2.36 -7.88
CA TYR A 38 13.66 -1.61 -8.81
C TYR A 38 13.53 -0.17 -8.34
N GLU A 39 13.23 0.74 -9.27
CA GLU A 39 12.94 2.14 -8.99
C GLU A 39 11.46 2.43 -9.30
N ALA A 40 10.74 2.96 -8.32
CA ALA A 40 9.39 3.48 -8.49
C ALA A 40 9.40 5.02 -8.41
N GLU A 41 8.31 5.66 -8.84
CA GLU A 41 8.06 7.07 -8.46
C GLU A 41 8.10 7.21 -6.92
N PRO A 42 8.49 8.38 -6.39
CA PRO A 42 8.53 8.59 -4.93
C PRO A 42 7.16 8.31 -4.30
N PHE A 43 7.13 7.42 -3.33
CA PHE A 43 5.97 7.17 -2.46
C PHE A 43 6.43 6.68 -1.09
N GLY A 44 5.66 7.00 -0.06
CA GLY A 44 5.79 6.36 1.25
C GLY A 44 4.70 5.33 1.48
N PHE A 45 4.89 4.46 2.46
CA PHE A 45 3.86 3.50 2.88
C PHE A 45 4.07 3.13 4.34
N PHE A 46 2.98 2.76 5.01
CA PHE A 46 3.03 2.13 6.33
C PHE A 46 2.61 0.66 6.24
N HIS A 47 1.58 0.37 5.45
CA HIS A 47 0.97 -0.94 5.40
C HIS A 47 1.13 -1.59 4.03
N THR A 48 1.73 -2.78 4.04
CA THR A 48 1.61 -3.75 2.94
C THR A 48 0.26 -4.44 3.06
N ILE A 49 -0.46 -4.58 1.95
CA ILE A 49 -1.72 -5.31 1.86
C ILE A 49 -1.41 -6.82 1.80
N ASN A 50 -0.61 -7.22 0.82
CA ASN A 50 -0.08 -8.57 0.66
C ASN A 50 1.10 -8.55 -0.33
N GLN A 51 1.83 -9.66 -0.41
CA GLN A 51 2.90 -9.87 -1.38
C GLN A 51 2.95 -11.35 -1.73
N PHE A 52 3.15 -11.68 -3.00
CA PHE A 52 3.20 -13.07 -3.46
C PHE A 52 3.98 -13.22 -4.76
N GLU A 53 4.27 -14.47 -5.13
CA GLU A 53 4.96 -14.80 -6.38
C GLU A 53 3.99 -15.42 -7.39
N GLU A 54 4.09 -14.99 -8.65
CA GLU A 54 3.37 -15.58 -9.77
C GLU A 54 4.20 -15.42 -11.06
N ASN A 55 4.35 -16.49 -11.83
CA ASN A 55 5.07 -16.49 -13.12
C ASN A 55 6.46 -15.84 -13.07
N GLY A 56 7.26 -16.13 -12.03
CA GLY A 56 8.61 -15.56 -11.89
C GLY A 56 8.65 -14.07 -11.56
N GLN A 57 7.55 -13.51 -11.05
CA GLN A 57 7.42 -12.11 -10.66
C GLN A 57 6.94 -12.03 -9.21
N VAL A 58 7.41 -11.01 -8.48
CA VAL A 58 6.91 -10.66 -7.16
C VAL A 58 5.84 -9.58 -7.32
N ILE A 59 4.64 -9.85 -6.81
CA ILE A 59 3.53 -8.90 -6.76
C ILE A 59 3.52 -8.29 -5.36
N ILE A 60 3.45 -6.97 -5.28
CA ILE A 60 3.49 -6.22 -4.03
C ILE A 60 2.32 -5.24 -4.01
N ASP A 61 1.40 -5.44 -3.09
CA ASP A 61 0.26 -4.55 -2.89
C ASP A 61 0.47 -3.72 -1.62
N VAL A 62 0.37 -2.40 -1.71
CA VAL A 62 0.65 -1.46 -0.61
C VAL A 62 -0.37 -0.32 -0.54
N CYS A 63 -0.61 0.21 0.65
CA CYS A 63 -1.25 1.51 0.84
C CYS A 63 -0.21 2.63 0.70
N ALA A 64 -0.13 3.25 -0.48
CA ALA A 64 0.90 4.22 -0.84
C ALA A 64 0.45 5.67 -0.64
N TYR A 65 1.29 6.48 0.00
CA TYR A 65 1.11 7.91 0.19
C TYR A 65 2.01 8.65 -0.79
N LYS A 66 1.47 9.68 -1.43
CA LYS A 66 2.19 10.49 -2.43
C LYS A 66 3.47 11.12 -1.85
N ASP A 67 3.37 11.59 -0.62
CA ASP A 67 4.52 12.04 0.16
C ASP A 67 4.28 11.73 1.64
N LEU A 68 5.38 11.61 2.39
CA LEU A 68 5.37 11.54 3.86
C LEU A 68 5.92 12.84 4.47
N ALA A 69 6.02 13.90 3.68
CA ALA A 69 6.52 15.22 4.12
C ALA A 69 5.76 15.73 5.36
N ASP A 70 4.57 15.20 5.54
CA ASP A 70 3.63 15.62 6.55
C ASP A 70 3.20 14.43 7.44
N LEU A 71 4.14 13.58 7.84
CA LEU A 71 3.98 12.64 8.97
C LEU A 71 3.45 13.33 10.24
N ASN A 72 3.71 14.64 10.39
CA ASN A 72 3.15 15.50 11.44
C ASN A 72 1.63 15.75 11.29
N ARG A 73 0.99 15.40 10.16
CA ARG A 73 -0.47 15.46 9.97
C ARG A 73 -1.24 14.44 10.82
N LEU A 74 -0.57 13.42 11.33
CA LEU A 74 -1.14 12.41 12.26
C LEU A 74 -1.10 12.87 13.73
N THR A 75 -0.76 14.13 14.00
CA THR A 75 -0.68 14.66 15.36
C THR A 75 -2.05 15.14 15.88
N GLU A 76 -2.18 15.19 17.21
CA GLU A 76 -3.40 15.57 17.96
C GLU A 76 -4.03 16.89 17.47
N GLN A 77 -3.22 17.84 16.98
CA GLN A 77 -3.66 19.14 16.46
C GLN A 77 -4.61 19.04 15.26
N ARG A 78 -4.68 17.89 14.58
CA ARG A 78 -5.65 17.64 13.50
C ARG A 78 -6.91 16.92 14.00
N ILE A 79 -6.88 16.13 15.08
CA ILE A 79 -8.11 15.49 15.62
C ILE A 79 -9.12 16.57 16.02
N GLU A 80 -8.65 17.68 16.59
CA GLU A 80 -9.49 18.83 16.97
C GLU A 80 -9.98 19.62 15.75
N LYS A 81 -9.13 19.86 14.73
CA LYS A 81 -9.50 20.57 13.49
C LYS A 81 -10.29 19.74 12.49
N CYS A 82 -10.21 18.41 12.57
CA CYS A 82 -10.99 17.48 11.77
C CYS A 82 -12.49 17.54 12.10
N GLN A 83 -12.92 18.25 13.14
CA GLN A 83 -14.35 18.48 13.39
C GLN A 83 -14.95 19.61 12.52
N GLU A 84 -14.12 20.49 11.94
CA GLU A 84 -14.59 21.73 11.29
C GLU A 84 -14.54 21.70 9.75
N SER A 85 -13.60 20.99 9.14
CA SER A 85 -13.49 20.87 7.68
C SER A 85 -12.72 19.61 7.27
N MET A 86 -13.41 18.56 6.89
CA MET A 86 -12.78 17.27 6.55
C MET A 86 -12.68 17.09 5.04
N THR A 87 -11.49 17.28 4.49
CA THR A 87 -11.04 16.50 3.31
C THR A 87 -10.03 15.47 3.81
N PHE A 88 -10.53 14.33 4.28
CA PHE A 88 -9.72 13.19 4.74
C PHE A 88 -8.84 12.56 3.65
N ASP A 89 -9.05 12.98 2.40
CA ASP A 89 -8.34 12.48 1.21
C ASP A 89 -6.82 12.77 1.26
N GLU A 90 -6.37 13.70 2.09
CA GLU A 90 -4.96 14.13 2.20
C GLU A 90 -4.10 13.30 3.16
N GLY A 91 -4.65 12.24 3.77
CA GLY A 91 -3.97 11.46 4.82
C GLY A 91 -4.15 9.94 4.73
N ILE A 92 -4.82 9.43 3.70
CA ILE A 92 -5.07 8.00 3.50
C ILE A 92 -4.33 7.58 2.21
N GLY A 93 -3.62 6.45 2.27
CA GLY A 93 -2.86 5.94 1.13
C GLY A 93 -3.76 5.43 -0.01
N ARG A 94 -3.22 5.27 -1.21
CA ARG A 94 -3.88 4.61 -2.33
C ARG A 94 -3.45 3.15 -2.38
N PRO A 95 -4.37 2.18 -2.59
CA PRO A 95 -3.95 0.80 -2.76
C PRO A 95 -3.34 0.62 -4.15
N LEU A 96 -2.03 0.40 -4.18
CA LEU A 96 -1.23 0.25 -5.40
C LEU A 96 -0.65 -1.16 -5.49
N ARG A 97 -0.60 -1.70 -6.70
CA ARG A 97 0.04 -2.98 -7.05
C ARG A 97 1.29 -2.74 -7.89
N TYR A 98 2.44 -3.17 -7.39
CA TYR A 98 3.68 -3.27 -8.15
C TYR A 98 3.90 -4.71 -8.59
N VAL A 99 4.46 -4.89 -9.79
CA VAL A 99 4.86 -6.20 -10.31
C VAL A 99 6.33 -6.15 -10.67
N CYS A 100 7.12 -7.01 -10.03
CA CYS A 100 8.58 -6.97 -9.99
C CYS A 100 9.15 -8.30 -10.54
N PRO A 101 9.51 -8.36 -11.84
CA PRO A 101 10.06 -9.57 -12.45
C PRO A 101 11.44 -9.94 -11.89
N ILE A 102 11.59 -11.17 -11.38
CA ILE A 102 12.78 -11.62 -10.65
C ILE A 102 14.02 -11.70 -11.55
N ASP A 103 13.90 -12.40 -12.68
CA ASP A 103 14.97 -12.57 -13.67
C ASP A 103 14.49 -12.27 -15.09
N PRO A 104 14.15 -11.01 -15.41
CA PRO A 104 13.62 -10.65 -16.71
C PRO A 104 14.75 -10.56 -17.74
N PRO A 105 14.50 -10.96 -19.00
CA PRO A 105 15.44 -10.71 -20.08
C PRO A 105 15.62 -9.21 -20.29
N GLN A 106 16.82 -8.80 -20.69
CA GLN A 106 17.07 -7.41 -21.09
C GLN A 106 16.48 -7.16 -22.48
N LYS A 107 15.24 -6.65 -22.50
CA LYS A 107 14.49 -6.32 -23.71
C LYS A 107 13.73 -5.01 -23.55
N ASP A 108 13.39 -4.40 -24.67
CA ASP A 108 12.51 -3.25 -24.71
C ASP A 108 11.06 -3.65 -24.42
N GLY A 109 10.31 -2.71 -23.84
CA GLY A 109 8.89 -2.88 -23.53
C GLY A 109 8.58 -3.34 -22.11
N ASN A 110 7.30 -3.61 -21.85
CA ASN A 110 6.84 -4.03 -20.54
C ASN A 110 7.27 -5.48 -20.26
N LEU A 111 7.86 -5.69 -19.08
CA LEU A 111 8.30 -6.98 -18.57
C LEU A 111 7.24 -7.68 -17.72
N VAL A 112 6.13 -6.99 -17.41
CA VAL A 112 5.03 -7.56 -16.62
C VAL A 112 4.26 -8.60 -17.43
N ASP A 113 4.17 -9.80 -16.87
CA ASP A 113 3.40 -10.95 -17.35
C ASP A 113 2.36 -11.37 -16.29
N LEU A 114 1.59 -10.38 -15.82
CA LEU A 114 0.48 -10.59 -14.89
C LEU A 114 -0.83 -10.28 -15.62
N LYS A 115 -1.65 -11.32 -15.86
CA LYS A 115 -2.87 -11.19 -16.65
C LYS A 115 -3.85 -10.19 -16.04
N GLY A 116 -4.30 -9.25 -16.86
CA GLY A 116 -5.27 -8.22 -16.43
C GLY A 116 -4.68 -7.06 -15.63
N SER A 117 -3.38 -7.11 -15.33
CA SER A 117 -2.69 -6.01 -14.66
C SER A 117 -2.29 -4.90 -15.64
N THR A 118 -2.43 -3.66 -15.22
CA THR A 118 -1.90 -2.48 -15.92
C THR A 118 -0.54 -2.03 -15.38
N ALA A 119 0.04 -2.75 -14.43
CA ALA A 119 1.36 -2.45 -13.89
C ALA A 119 2.43 -2.57 -14.98
N LYS A 120 3.52 -1.84 -14.80
CA LYS A 120 4.65 -1.85 -15.75
C LYS A 120 5.97 -2.08 -15.03
N ALA A 121 6.86 -2.77 -15.71
CA ALA A 121 8.26 -2.91 -15.35
C ALA A 121 9.06 -2.79 -16.64
N VAL A 122 9.96 -1.81 -16.74
CA VAL A 122 10.70 -1.50 -17.97
C VAL A 122 12.18 -1.31 -17.69
N TRP A 123 13.03 -1.81 -18.57
CA TRP A 123 14.45 -1.52 -18.51
C TRP A 123 14.71 -0.05 -18.88
N CYS A 124 15.46 0.65 -18.05
CA CYS A 124 15.88 2.03 -18.26
C CYS A 124 17.29 2.22 -17.73
N ARG A 125 18.27 2.46 -18.62
CA ARG A 125 19.67 2.76 -18.27
C ARG A 125 20.29 1.77 -17.27
N GLY A 126 20.08 0.47 -17.48
CA GLY A 126 20.62 -0.61 -16.63
C GLY A 126 19.86 -0.87 -15.33
N LYS A 127 18.74 -0.17 -15.09
CA LYS A 127 17.83 -0.40 -13.96
C LYS A 127 16.45 -0.81 -14.47
N ILE A 128 15.60 -1.31 -13.59
CA ILE A 128 14.19 -1.58 -13.91
C ILE A 128 13.33 -0.56 -13.19
N GLN A 129 12.60 0.23 -13.98
CA GLN A 129 11.59 1.16 -13.47
C GLN A 129 10.25 0.47 -13.40
N VAL A 130 9.58 0.56 -12.26
CA VAL A 130 8.26 -0.02 -12.04
C VAL A 130 7.20 1.07 -11.87
N THR A 131 6.07 0.88 -12.54
CA THR A 131 4.89 1.74 -12.42
C THR A 131 3.75 0.91 -11.86
N ALA A 132 3.15 1.38 -10.79
CA ALA A 132 2.08 0.67 -10.11
C ALA A 132 0.76 0.68 -10.91
N GLU A 133 -0.05 -0.33 -10.67
CA GLU A 133 -1.47 -0.36 -11.00
C GLU A 133 -2.28 0.11 -9.79
N ILE A 134 -3.37 0.84 -10.04
CA ILE A 134 -4.31 1.26 -8.99
C ILE A 134 -5.34 0.14 -8.77
N LEU A 135 -5.43 -0.38 -7.54
CA LEU A 135 -6.39 -1.43 -7.17
C LEU A 135 -7.78 -0.87 -6.85
N LEU A 136 -7.85 0.37 -6.36
CA LEU A 136 -9.10 1.09 -6.08
C LEU A 136 -8.86 2.59 -6.17
N GLN A 137 -9.83 3.33 -6.72
CA GLN A 137 -9.74 4.78 -6.86
C GLN A 137 -9.88 5.54 -5.52
N LYS A 138 -10.52 4.91 -4.52
CA LYS A 138 -10.60 5.45 -3.17
C LYS A 138 -9.27 5.27 -2.46
N ASN A 139 -8.91 6.25 -1.64
CA ASN A 139 -7.82 6.09 -0.69
C ASN A 139 -8.28 5.15 0.44
N VAL A 140 -7.41 4.23 0.85
CA VAL A 140 -7.64 3.21 1.87
C VAL A 140 -6.43 3.02 2.78
N ASP A 141 -6.68 2.55 4.00
CA ASP A 141 -5.62 2.21 4.96
C ASP A 141 -6.07 1.10 5.93
N MET A 142 -5.15 0.63 6.76
CA MET A 142 -5.28 -0.53 7.66
C MET A 142 -5.84 -1.77 6.93
N PRO A 143 -5.13 -2.24 5.89
CA PRO A 143 -5.59 -3.36 5.09
C PRO A 143 -5.50 -4.68 5.85
N ARG A 144 -6.49 -5.53 5.64
CA ARG A 144 -6.57 -6.89 6.18
C ARG A 144 -7.04 -7.86 5.13
N ILE A 145 -6.55 -9.08 5.20
CA ILE A 145 -6.89 -10.18 4.29
C ILE A 145 -7.29 -11.41 5.11
N HIS A 146 -7.76 -12.46 4.44
CA HIS A 146 -7.80 -13.80 5.02
C HIS A 146 -6.37 -14.34 5.18
N TYR A 147 -5.69 -13.83 6.21
CA TYR A 147 -4.25 -13.93 6.37
C TYR A 147 -3.76 -15.37 6.49
N GLU A 148 -4.44 -16.19 7.28
CA GLU A 148 -4.08 -17.60 7.52
C GLU A 148 -3.99 -18.42 6.23
N LYS A 149 -4.88 -18.15 5.26
CA LYS A 149 -4.91 -18.88 3.98
C LYS A 149 -4.11 -18.20 2.87
N HIS A 150 -4.08 -16.86 2.84
CA HIS A 150 -3.63 -16.08 1.67
C HIS A 150 -2.41 -15.18 1.90
N ASN A 151 -1.88 -15.07 3.11
CA ASN A 151 -0.63 -14.33 3.32
C ASN A 151 0.51 -14.96 2.50
N GLY A 152 1.24 -14.14 1.74
CA GLY A 152 2.31 -14.65 0.89
C GLY A 152 1.83 -15.33 -0.40
N LYS A 153 0.51 -15.35 -0.67
CA LYS A 153 -0.10 -16.12 -1.78
C LYS A 153 -1.07 -15.25 -2.57
N ASN A 154 -1.38 -15.71 -3.79
CA ASN A 154 -2.41 -15.08 -4.61
C ASN A 154 -3.75 -15.02 -3.84
N TYR A 155 -4.42 -13.88 -3.96
CA TYR A 155 -5.61 -13.51 -3.19
C TYR A 155 -6.47 -12.54 -4.01
N ARG A 156 -7.76 -12.48 -3.69
CA ARG A 156 -8.73 -11.65 -4.42
C ARG A 156 -9.31 -10.50 -3.61
N TYR A 157 -9.37 -10.66 -2.28
CA TYR A 157 -10.07 -9.71 -1.42
C TYR A 157 -9.18 -9.19 -0.31
N PHE A 158 -9.19 -7.88 -0.11
CA PHE A 158 -8.78 -7.24 1.13
C PHE A 158 -9.91 -6.38 1.70
N TYR A 159 -9.80 -6.11 2.98
CA TYR A 159 -10.69 -5.30 3.79
C TYR A 159 -9.89 -4.13 4.34
N CYS A 160 -10.45 -2.94 4.38
CA CYS A 160 -9.73 -1.75 4.83
C CYS A 160 -10.73 -0.70 5.29
N PHE A 161 -10.25 0.37 5.93
CA PHE A 161 -11.06 1.56 6.08
C PHE A 161 -10.77 2.54 4.94
N SER A 162 -11.77 3.34 4.59
CA SER A 162 -11.66 4.47 3.65
C SER A 162 -12.40 5.69 4.21
N SER A 163 -12.32 6.82 3.50
CA SER A 163 -13.12 8.01 3.78
C SER A 163 -13.90 8.47 2.54
N SER A 164 -15.13 8.93 2.72
CA SER A 164 -15.90 9.62 1.67
C SER A 164 -15.60 11.12 1.63
N CYS A 165 -16.07 11.79 0.58
CA CYS A 165 -16.03 13.25 0.44
C CYS A 165 -16.81 14.00 1.54
N ASN A 166 -17.81 13.36 2.15
CA ASN A 166 -18.56 13.89 3.29
C ASN A 166 -17.97 13.41 4.62
N SER A 167 -16.72 12.94 4.58
CA SER A 167 -15.95 12.67 5.78
C SER A 167 -16.48 11.48 6.60
N THR A 168 -17.43 10.74 6.02
CA THR A 168 -17.89 9.47 6.57
C THR A 168 -16.75 8.47 6.44
N MET A 169 -16.42 7.82 7.55
CA MET A 169 -15.48 6.70 7.55
C MET A 169 -16.23 5.44 7.11
N LEU A 170 -15.64 4.65 6.22
CA LEU A 170 -16.25 3.45 5.68
C LEU A 170 -15.37 2.24 5.92
N ILE A 171 -15.99 1.06 5.98
CA ILE A 171 -15.30 -0.21 5.78
C ILE A 171 -15.48 -0.61 4.32
N GLU A 172 -14.39 -0.92 3.63
CA GLU A 172 -14.38 -1.40 2.26
C GLU A 172 -14.00 -2.87 2.22
N LYS A 173 -14.75 -3.66 1.45
CA LYS A 173 -14.28 -4.94 0.88
C LYS A 173 -13.89 -4.69 -0.57
N VAL A 174 -12.62 -4.81 -0.90
CA VAL A 174 -12.06 -4.53 -2.23
C VAL A 174 -11.80 -5.83 -2.97
N ASP A 175 -12.24 -5.90 -4.23
CA ASP A 175 -11.93 -6.98 -5.16
C ASP A 175 -10.76 -6.56 -6.06
N THR A 176 -9.61 -7.21 -5.90
CA THR A 176 -8.36 -6.85 -6.61
C THR A 176 -8.39 -7.20 -8.09
N GLU A 177 -9.28 -8.09 -8.53
CA GLU A 177 -9.41 -8.47 -9.94
C GLU A 177 -10.29 -7.48 -10.69
N THR A 178 -11.46 -7.16 -10.12
CA THR A 178 -12.44 -6.27 -10.77
C THR A 178 -12.20 -4.80 -10.46
N LYS A 179 -11.34 -4.48 -9.48
CA LYS A 179 -11.02 -3.12 -9.01
C LYS A 179 -12.26 -2.38 -8.51
N THR A 180 -13.19 -3.12 -7.90
CA THR A 180 -14.43 -2.61 -7.32
C THR A 180 -14.45 -2.85 -5.81
N SER A 181 -15.34 -2.16 -5.11
CA SER A 181 -15.51 -2.30 -3.67
C SER A 181 -16.98 -2.40 -3.27
N LYS A 182 -17.21 -3.05 -2.13
CA LYS A 182 -18.45 -2.93 -1.36
C LYS A 182 -18.14 -2.15 -0.09
N SER A 183 -18.93 -1.11 0.16
CA SER A 183 -18.73 -0.22 1.30
C SER A 183 -19.79 -0.44 2.37
N TRP A 184 -19.41 -0.31 3.63
CA TRP A 184 -20.30 -0.21 4.78
C TRP A 184 -20.03 1.09 5.53
N SER A 185 -21.09 1.74 5.97
CA SER A 185 -21.06 2.94 6.82
C SER A 185 -22.33 3.02 7.64
N GLU A 186 -22.27 3.67 8.79
CA GLU A 186 -23.41 3.95 9.66
C GLU A 186 -23.33 5.39 10.17
N GLU A 187 -24.48 6.04 10.34
CA GLU A 187 -24.54 7.42 10.82
C GLU A 187 -23.99 7.50 12.25
N ASN A 188 -23.15 8.51 12.53
CA ASN A 188 -22.50 8.70 13.83
C ASN A 188 -21.60 7.53 14.29
N ALA A 189 -21.13 6.69 13.35
CA ALA A 189 -20.19 5.61 13.62
C ALA A 189 -18.81 5.88 13.00
N ILE A 190 -17.76 5.58 13.75
CA ILE A 190 -16.36 5.60 13.26
C ILE A 190 -15.81 4.17 13.43
N PRO A 191 -15.65 3.40 12.34
CA PRO A 191 -15.12 2.05 12.41
C PRO A 191 -13.62 2.05 12.71
N SER A 192 -13.16 1.00 13.40
CA SER A 192 -11.73 0.67 13.52
C SER A 192 -11.26 -0.20 12.36
N GLU A 193 -10.02 -0.65 12.41
CA GLU A 193 -9.46 -1.65 11.49
C GLU A 193 -10.37 -2.91 11.39
N PRO A 194 -10.76 -3.33 10.17
CA PRO A 194 -11.62 -4.49 9.97
C PRO A 194 -10.83 -5.81 10.03
N VAL A 195 -11.03 -6.59 11.08
CA VAL A 195 -10.37 -7.90 11.24
C VAL A 195 -11.20 -9.01 10.58
N PHE A 196 -10.62 -9.68 9.58
CA PHE A 196 -11.25 -10.85 8.95
C PHE A 196 -11.16 -12.09 9.84
N VAL A 197 -12.29 -12.77 10.04
CA VAL A 197 -12.37 -14.09 10.69
C VAL A 197 -13.08 -15.05 9.73
N PRO A 198 -12.42 -16.14 9.28
CA PRO A 198 -13.05 -17.10 8.38
C PRO A 198 -14.18 -17.85 9.09
N ASN A 199 -15.21 -18.21 8.32
CA ASN A 199 -16.15 -19.23 8.78
C ASN A 199 -15.40 -20.58 8.85
N PRO A 200 -15.46 -21.32 9.98
CA PRO A 200 -14.74 -22.59 10.14
C PRO A 200 -15.16 -23.68 9.12
N ARG A 201 -16.28 -23.47 8.42
CA ARG A 201 -16.79 -24.37 7.37
C ARG A 201 -16.57 -23.82 5.95
N ALA A 202 -15.87 -22.70 5.78
CA ALA A 202 -15.53 -22.19 4.46
C ALA A 202 -14.38 -23.01 3.86
N GLU A 203 -14.56 -23.50 2.64
CA GLU A 203 -13.54 -24.25 1.89
C GLU A 203 -12.42 -23.38 1.33
#